data_AF-A0A8T9Q456-F1
#
_entry.id   AF-A0A8T9Q456-F1
#
_cell.length_a   1.000
_cell.length_b   1.000
_cell.length_c   1.000
_cell.angle_alpha   90.00
_cell.angle_beta   90.00
_cell.angle_gamma   90.00
#
_symmetry.space_group_name_H-M   'P 1'
#
loop_
_entity.id
_entity.type
_entity.pdbx_description
1 polymer ?
#
loop_
_entity_poly.entity_id
_entity_poly.type
_entity_poly.pdbx_seq_one_letter_code
_entity_poly.pdbx_strand_id
1 'polypeptide(L)'
;MYPSFAHDSQVVAGTEERISYYQTWLAESAADGPPLPPEYQLLPGADRLSWTTHRQVEWLDAEDYPAGWPASARRRPHWFHTTPDGNEYLLIQTGWAWVGQLPAPASRTRPSTAP
;
A
#
# COMPACT_ATOMS: atom_id res chain seq x y z
N MET A 1 21.07 -3.85 1.48
CA MET A 1 20.63 -4.70 2.61
C MET A 1 19.23 -5.17 2.25
N TYR A 2 19.05 -6.46 1.93
CA TYR A 2 17.75 -7.00 1.53
C TYR A 2 16.85 -7.15 2.77
N PRO A 3 15.55 -6.82 2.69
CA PRO A 3 14.62 -7.06 3.79
C PRO A 3 14.53 -8.56 4.10
N SER A 4 14.40 -8.90 5.39
CA SER A 4 14.31 -10.28 5.87
C SER A 4 12.93 -10.86 5.60
N PHE A 5 12.86 -11.80 4.66
CA PHE A 5 11.62 -12.44 4.16
C PHE A 5 10.68 -13.00 5.24
N ALA A 6 11.22 -13.41 6.39
CA ALA A 6 10.45 -14.10 7.40
C ALA A 6 9.73 -13.19 8.41
N HIS A 7 10.09 -11.90 8.49
CA HIS A 7 9.62 -11.04 9.59
C HIS A 7 8.91 -9.76 9.11
N ASP A 8 9.13 -9.32 7.86
CA ASP A 8 8.67 -8.00 7.41
C ASP A 8 7.73 -8.05 6.18
N SER A 9 7.35 -9.23 5.70
CA SER A 9 6.61 -9.35 4.43
C SER A 9 5.51 -10.41 4.48
N GLN A 10 4.28 -9.99 4.19
CA GLN A 10 3.09 -10.83 4.18
C GLN A 10 2.47 -10.85 2.79
N VAL A 11 2.14 -12.06 2.29
CA VAL A 11 1.31 -12.22 1.09
C VAL A 11 -0.11 -12.56 1.52
N VAL A 12 -1.06 -11.72 1.12
CA VAL A 12 -2.49 -11.92 1.41
C VAL A 12 -3.25 -11.98 0.09
N ALA A 13 -3.86 -13.13 -0.20
CA ALA A 13 -4.93 -13.21 -1.19
C ALA A 13 -6.20 -12.65 -0.54
N GLY A 14 -6.47 -11.36 -0.73
CA GLY A 14 -7.64 -10.69 -0.19
C GLY A 14 -8.86 -10.84 -1.10
N THR A 15 -10.02 -11.13 -0.52
CA THR A 15 -11.32 -10.75 -1.10
C THR A 15 -11.44 -9.22 -1.14
N GLU A 16 -12.34 -8.66 -1.96
CA GLU A 16 -12.48 -7.21 -2.22
C GLU A 16 -12.38 -6.34 -0.96
N GLU A 17 -12.97 -6.77 0.15
CA GLU A 17 -12.96 -6.07 1.44
C GLU A 17 -11.55 -5.82 2.01
N ARG A 18 -10.64 -6.80 1.88
CA ARG A 18 -9.25 -6.64 2.33
C ARG A 18 -8.43 -5.77 1.38
N ILE A 19 -8.75 -5.78 0.09
CA ILE A 19 -8.10 -4.90 -0.90
C ILE A 19 -8.46 -3.44 -0.59
N SER A 20 -9.74 -3.16 -0.30
CA SER A 20 -10.19 -1.82 0.12
C SER A 20 -9.53 -1.38 1.43
N TYR A 21 -9.39 -2.29 2.40
CA TYR A 21 -8.66 -1.99 3.65
C TYR A 21 -7.21 -1.56 3.37
N TYR A 22 -6.47 -2.31 2.53
CA TYR A 22 -5.12 -1.93 2.16
C TYR A 22 -5.06 -0.65 1.31
N GLN A 23 -6.01 -0.41 0.42
CA GLN A 23 -6.06 0.83 -0.37
C GLN A 23 -6.31 2.09 0.49
N THR A 24 -7.03 1.97 1.60
CA THR A 24 -7.28 3.08 2.53
C THR A 24 -6.08 3.35 3.44
N TRP A 25 -5.35 2.31 3.86
CA TRP A 25 -4.23 2.43 4.80
C TRP A 25 -2.87 2.60 4.15
N LEU A 26 -2.73 2.17 2.90
CA LEU A 26 -1.53 2.41 2.12
C LEU A 26 -1.57 3.82 1.53
N ALA A 27 -0.43 4.49 1.53
CA ALA A 27 -0.30 5.73 0.77
C ALA A 27 -0.57 5.46 -0.72
N GLU A 28 -0.79 6.55 -1.49
CA GLU A 28 -0.89 6.49 -2.95
C GLU A 28 0.18 5.59 -3.56
N SER A 29 -0.17 4.91 -4.65
CA SER A 29 0.76 4.04 -5.37
C SER A 29 2.05 4.79 -5.64
N ALA A 30 3.16 4.21 -5.20
CA ALA A 30 4.47 4.82 -5.27
C ALA A 30 5.21 4.30 -6.49
N ALA A 31 5.27 5.12 -7.55
CA ALA A 31 6.00 4.79 -8.77
C ALA A 31 7.52 4.61 -8.54
N ASP A 32 8.04 5.21 -7.48
CA ASP A 32 9.42 5.10 -6.99
C ASP A 32 9.65 3.89 -6.07
N GLY A 33 8.62 3.06 -5.85
CA GLY A 33 8.72 1.88 -5.01
C GLY A 33 9.63 0.80 -5.60
N PRO A 34 10.21 -0.08 -4.76
CA PRO A 34 10.99 -1.22 -5.22
C PRO A 34 10.14 -2.18 -6.07
N PRO A 35 10.77 -2.91 -7.01
CA PRO A 35 10.08 -3.95 -7.76
C PRO A 35 9.56 -5.05 -6.82
N LEU A 36 8.54 -5.78 -7.26
CA LEU A 36 8.04 -6.95 -6.54
C LEU A 36 9.21 -7.93 -6.30
N PRO A 37 9.46 -8.39 -5.06
CA PRO A 37 10.52 -9.33 -4.77
C PRO A 37 10.43 -10.60 -5.63
N PRO A 38 11.57 -11.12 -6.16
CA PRO A 38 11.58 -12.26 -7.07
C PRO A 38 10.83 -13.48 -6.55
N GLU A 39 10.89 -13.74 -5.25
CA GLU A 39 10.21 -14.84 -4.59
C GLU A 39 8.68 -14.77 -4.69
N TYR A 40 8.11 -13.56 -4.78
CA TYR A 40 6.66 -13.38 -4.98
C TYR A 40 6.25 -13.48 -6.46
N GLN A 41 7.17 -13.21 -7.38
CA GLN A 41 6.93 -13.40 -8.81
C GLN A 41 6.75 -14.88 -9.17
N LEU A 42 7.31 -15.79 -8.35
CA LEU A 42 7.23 -17.24 -8.55
C LEU A 42 5.93 -17.88 -8.02
N LEU A 43 5.07 -17.10 -7.36
CA LEU A 43 3.82 -17.63 -6.83
C LEU A 43 2.85 -18.01 -7.97
N PRO A 44 2.13 -19.15 -7.88
CA PRO A 44 1.17 -19.54 -8.90
C PRO A 44 0.13 -18.44 -9.17
N GLY A 45 0.04 -18.01 -10.43
CA GLY A 45 -0.91 -16.97 -10.86
C GLY A 45 -0.44 -15.53 -10.64
N ALA A 46 0.74 -15.30 -10.04
CA ALA A 46 1.32 -13.96 -9.91
C ALA A 46 1.62 -13.31 -11.27
N ASP A 47 1.87 -14.13 -12.29
CA ASP A 47 2.05 -13.75 -13.69
C ASP A 47 0.79 -13.16 -14.33
N ARG A 48 -0.39 -13.41 -13.74
CA ARG A 48 -1.68 -12.93 -14.23
C ARG A 48 -2.11 -11.60 -13.58
N LEU A 49 -1.32 -11.09 -12.65
CA LEU A 49 -1.65 -9.89 -11.87
C LEU A 49 -0.82 -8.70 -12.34
N SER A 50 -1.46 -7.54 -12.39
CA SER A 50 -0.81 -6.25 -12.46
C SER A 50 -0.47 -5.81 -11.04
N TRP A 51 0.82 -5.64 -10.75
CA TRP A 51 1.29 -5.29 -9.41
C TRP A 51 1.50 -3.79 -9.26
N THR A 52 0.98 -3.22 -8.19
CA THR A 52 1.26 -1.85 -7.76
C THR A 52 1.99 -1.85 -6.43
N THR A 53 3.01 -0.99 -6.31
CA THR A 53 3.78 -0.82 -5.07
C THR A 53 3.25 0.36 -4.28
N HIS A 54 3.14 0.21 -2.97
CA HIS A 54 2.65 1.23 -2.06
C HIS A 54 3.55 1.36 -0.83
N ARG A 55 3.63 2.57 -0.27
CA ARG A 55 4.29 2.77 1.02
C ARG A 55 3.40 2.22 2.12
N GLN A 56 3.94 1.31 2.92
CA GLN A 56 3.30 0.91 4.17
C GLN A 56 3.64 1.95 5.22
N VAL A 57 2.60 2.48 5.88
CA VAL A 57 2.74 3.58 6.83
C VAL A 57 2.10 3.26 8.17
N GLU A 58 2.71 3.77 9.23
CA GLU A 58 2.14 3.88 10.56
C GLU A 58 1.74 5.34 10.78
N TRP A 59 0.56 5.56 11.36
CA TRP A 59 0.01 6.88 11.64
C TRP A 59 0.13 7.15 13.13
N LEU A 60 0.87 8.18 13.50
CA LEU A 60 0.89 8.68 14.87
C LEU A 60 0.03 9.94 14.94
N ASP A 61 -0.84 10.04 15.95
CA ASP A 61 -1.71 11.19 16.21
C ASP A 61 -1.01 12.21 17.12
N ALA A 62 -1.10 13.51 16.82
CA ALA A 62 -0.41 14.54 17.58
C ALA A 62 -0.91 14.61 19.02
N GLU A 63 -2.19 14.27 19.26
CA GLU A 63 -2.81 14.27 20.58
C GLU A 63 -2.16 13.24 21.52
N ASP A 64 -1.69 12.11 20.99
CA ASP A 64 -0.97 11.07 21.75
C ASP A 64 0.44 11.51 22.16
N TYR A 65 0.99 12.54 21.51
CA TYR A 65 2.35 13.02 21.71
C TYR A 65 2.40 14.52 22.02
N PRO A 66 1.83 14.97 23.16
CA PRO A 66 1.72 16.40 23.50
C PRO A 66 3.07 17.09 23.72
N ALA A 67 4.14 16.32 24.00
CA ALA A 67 5.51 16.81 24.11
C ALA A 67 6.28 16.78 22.77
N GLY A 68 5.61 16.41 21.68
CA GLY A 68 6.17 16.20 20.36
C GLY A 68 6.48 14.74 20.04
N TRP A 69 6.62 14.46 18.74
CA TRP A 69 6.79 13.11 18.20
C TRP A 69 8.06 12.40 18.68
N PRO A 70 8.04 11.07 18.80
CA PRO A 70 9.22 10.29 19.21
C PRO A 70 10.41 10.53 18.28
N ALA A 71 11.61 10.66 18.85
CA ALA A 71 12.82 10.79 18.04
C ALA A 71 13.07 9.56 17.14
N SER A 72 12.64 8.37 17.57
CA SER A 72 12.69 7.14 16.78
C SER A 72 11.83 7.21 15.52
N ALA A 73 10.63 7.77 15.62
CA ALA A 73 9.72 7.99 14.49
C ALA A 73 10.36 8.90 13.43
N ARG A 74 10.97 10.00 13.88
CA ARG A 74 11.60 10.99 12.99
C ARG A 74 12.90 10.53 12.33
N ARG A 75 13.48 9.40 12.77
CA ARG A 75 14.67 8.80 12.11
C ARG A 75 14.31 7.97 10.88
N ARG A 76 13.04 7.61 10.70
CA ARG A 76 12.53 6.89 9.53
C ARG A 76 12.01 7.91 8.49
N PRO A 77 11.89 7.55 7.20
CA PRO A 77 11.19 8.39 6.24
C PRO A 77 9.77 8.68 6.75
N HIS A 78 9.41 9.96 6.82
CA HIS A 78 8.14 10.40 7.38
C HIS A 78 7.67 11.69 6.71
N TRP A 79 6.37 11.97 6.83
CA TRP A 79 5.77 13.23 6.40
C TRP A 79 4.57 13.56 7.29
N PHE A 80 4.20 14.84 7.31
CA PHE A 80 3.02 15.31 8.02
C PHE A 80 1.80 15.22 7.12
N HIS A 81 0.66 14.88 7.71
CA HIS A 81 -0.63 14.90 7.05
C HIS A 81 -1.64 15.57 7.98
N THR A 82 -2.41 16.50 7.43
CA THR A 82 -3.53 17.13 8.15
C THR A 82 -4.82 16.67 7.52
N THR A 83 -5.72 16.10 8.30
CA THR A 83 -7.03 15.68 7.81
C THR A 83 -7.94 16.90 7.60
N PRO A 84 -9.06 16.76 6.85
CA PRO A 84 -10.02 17.85 6.67
C PRO A 84 -10.58 18.42 7.99
N ASP A 85 -10.64 17.60 9.04
CA ASP A 85 -11.11 17.98 10.37
C ASP A 85 -10.05 18.73 11.19
N GLY A 86 -8.83 18.89 10.66
CA GLY A 86 -7.74 19.64 11.29
C GLY A 86 -6.78 18.82 12.14
N ASN A 87 -6.97 17.50 12.24
CA ASN A 87 -6.10 16.63 13.02
C ASN A 87 -4.76 16.44 12.30
N GLU A 88 -3.66 16.58 13.04
CA GLU A 88 -2.31 16.41 12.52
C GLU A 88 -1.78 15.01 12.83
N TYR A 89 -1.27 14.36 11.79
CA TYR A 89 -0.66 13.05 11.86
C TYR A 89 0.79 13.09 11.36
N LEU A 90 1.64 12.33 12.03
CA LEU A 90 2.95 11.95 11.51
C LEU A 90 2.84 10.57 10.87
N LEU A 91 2.93 10.52 9.54
CA LEU A 91 2.95 9.26 8.78
C LEU A 91 4.39 8.80 8.66
N ILE A 92 4.68 7.61 9.16
CA ILE A 92 6.01 7.01 9.15
C ILE A 92 6.01 5.86 8.18
N GLN A 93 6.91 5.88 7.20
CA GLN A 93 7.10 4.73 6.33
C GLN A 93 7.76 3.60 7.12
N THR A 94 7.05 2.49 7.25
CA THR A 94 7.52 1.28 7.94
C THR A 94 7.95 0.20 6.98
N GLY A 95 7.50 0.26 5.72
CA GLY A 95 7.85 -0.74 4.70
C GLY A 95 7.25 -0.44 3.33
N TRP A 96 7.13 -1.50 2.54
CA TRP A 96 6.52 -1.52 1.21
C TRP A 96 5.51 -2.64 1.14
N ALA A 97 4.37 -2.37 0.50
CA ALA A 97 3.37 -3.36 0.17
C ALA A 97 3.22 -3.45 -1.34
N TRP A 98 2.98 -4.67 -1.84
CA TRP A 98 2.68 -4.92 -3.26
C TRP A 98 1.28 -5.48 -3.37
N VAL A 99 0.44 -4.82 -4.17
CA VAL A 99 -0.95 -5.21 -4.39
C VAL A 99 -1.09 -5.70 -5.82
N GLY A 100 -1.41 -6.98 -5.98
CA GLY A 100 -1.64 -7.60 -7.28
C GLY A 100 -3.12 -7.56 -7.62
N GLN A 101 -3.49 -6.94 -8.73
CA GLN A 101 -4.87 -6.89 -9.22
C GLN A 101 -4.97 -7.62 -10.55
N LEU A 102 -6.05 -8.38 -10.74
CA LEU A 102 -6.37 -8.87 -12.07
C LEU A 102 -6.62 -7.68 -13.00
N PRO A 103 -6.17 -7.73 -14.26
CA PRO A 103 -6.52 -6.73 -15.25
C PRO A 103 -8.04 -6.58 -15.26
N ALA A 104 -8.53 -5.33 -15.22
CA ALA A 104 -9.95 -5.08 -15.37
C ALA A 104 -10.42 -5.79 -16.66
N PRO A 105 -11.54 -6.53 -16.62
CA PRO A 105 -12.02 -7.19 -17.82
C PRO A 105 -12.23 -6.12 -18.89
N ALA A 106 -11.60 -6.32 -20.05
CA ALA A 106 -11.81 -5.45 -21.21
C ALA A 106 -13.32 -5.30 -21.38
N SER A 107 -13.81 -4.06 -21.27
CA SER A 107 -15.23 -3.78 -21.31
C SER A 107 -15.81 -4.45 -22.55
N ARG A 108 -16.70 -5.43 -22.38
CA ARG A 108 -17.40 -6.02 -23.52
C ARG A 108 -18.17 -4.90 -24.18
N THR A 109 -17.66 -4.37 -25.28
CA THR A 109 -18.42 -3.54 -26.20
C THR A 109 -19.63 -4.38 -26.61
N ARG A 110 -20.80 -4.10 -26.02
CA ARG A 110 -22.05 -4.67 -26.52
C ARG A 110 -22.22 -4.15 -27.95
N PRO A 111 -22.35 -5.00 -28.97
CA PRO A 111 -22.79 -4.52 -30.27
C PRO A 111 -24.18 -3.90 -30.09
N SER A 112 -24.28 -2.62 -30.46
CA SER A 112 -25.55 -1.89 -30.49
C SER A 112 -26.39 -2.48 -31.62
N THR A 113 -27.31 -3.38 -31.30
CA THR A 113 -28.38 -3.77 -32.22
C THR A 113 -29.39 -2.63 -32.24
N ALA A 114 -29.31 -1.77 -33.25
CA ALA A 114 -30.36 -0.82 -33.57
C ALA A 114 -31.54 -1.55 -34.26
N PRO A 115 -32.79 -1.09 -34.03
CA PRO A 115 -34.01 -1.69 -34.58
C PRO A 115 -34.17 -1.44 -36.10
#